data_AF-A0A955EFT0-F1
#
_entry.id   AF-A0A955EFT0-F1
#
_cell.length_a   1.000
_cell.length_b   1.000
_cell.length_c   1.000
_cell.angle_alpha   90.00
_cell.angle_beta   90.00
_cell.angle_gamma   90.00
#
_symmetry.space_group_name_H-M   'P 1'
#
loop_
_entity.id
_entity.type
_entity.pdbx_description
1 polymer ?
#
loop_
_entity_poly.entity_id
_entity_poly.type
_entity_poly.pdbx_seq_one_letter_code
_entity_poly.pdbx_strand_id
1 'polypeptide(L)'
;MPMAKDEPPPPPPPADPDCGNGMLEEGEVCEGMPTPVGCNPNTCQVEVGWACSPEPPDTSAGETGDPFMPIEWTSTCEELDTCGDGIKDPNEDCDDGDGNTQEGLGDGCSNCTIDPLWSCMTPPGMPSECWQCGDAFLDSEYGEECDDGHASPVTGMDTPGCNNNTCTVEPGWECFQGAGQFSLCQPKCGDGIWFDSSVPGVNLASAEGCDDGNLIEGDGCDSNCNVEPDCSCSGQVGEASSCMCDTGDSSGGSDSGSSDSGSTGGSDTGGSSSTGV
;
A
#
# COMPACT_ATOMS: atom_id res chain seq x y z
N MET A 1 25.71 37.98 -4.90
CA MET A 1 25.01 37.12 -5.87
C MET A 1 23.66 37.77 -6.10
N PRO A 2 23.37 38.31 -7.30
CA PRO A 2 22.12 39.03 -7.51
C PRO A 2 20.97 38.03 -7.65
N MET A 3 19.87 38.31 -6.96
CA MET A 3 18.63 37.53 -6.98
C MET A 3 17.98 37.63 -8.37
N ALA A 4 17.69 36.48 -8.98
CA ALA A 4 16.85 36.40 -10.17
C ALA A 4 15.45 36.89 -9.80
N LYS A 5 14.87 37.70 -10.69
CA LYS A 5 13.50 38.19 -10.58
C LYS A 5 12.63 37.23 -11.39
N ASP A 6 11.59 36.68 -10.77
CA ASP A 6 10.58 35.87 -11.45
C ASP A 6 9.96 36.66 -12.60
N GLU A 7 10.04 36.09 -13.81
CA GLU A 7 9.32 36.59 -14.97
C GLU A 7 7.84 36.17 -14.86
N PRO A 8 6.88 37.06 -15.17
CA PRO A 8 5.46 36.70 -15.15
C PRO A 8 5.14 35.67 -16.24
N PRO A 9 4.17 34.77 -16.01
CA PRO A 9 3.82 33.73 -16.97
C PRO A 9 3.37 34.33 -18.31
N PRO A 10 3.67 33.66 -19.44
CA PRO A 10 3.29 34.14 -20.75
C PRO A 10 1.76 34.27 -20.86
N PRO A 11 1.25 35.26 -21.62
CA PRO A 11 -0.18 35.38 -21.84
C PRO A 11 -0.71 34.14 -22.58
N PRO A 12 -1.97 33.71 -22.32
CA PRO A 12 -2.55 32.58 -23.03
C PRO A 12 -2.58 32.86 -24.54
N PRO A 13 -2.39 31.84 -25.39
CA PRO A 13 -2.52 32.00 -26.83
C PRO A 13 -3.93 32.50 -27.18
N PRO A 14 -4.09 33.26 -28.29
CA PRO A 14 -5.40 33.70 -28.74
C PRO A 14 -6.29 32.47 -29.00
N ALA A 15 -7.57 32.54 -28.63
CA ALA A 15 -8.55 31.52 -29.00
C ALA A 15 -8.58 31.43 -30.53
N ASP A 16 -8.26 30.24 -31.04
CA ASP A 16 -8.37 29.95 -32.47
C ASP A 16 -9.85 30.09 -32.87
N PRO A 17 -10.21 30.99 -33.82
CA PRO A 17 -11.60 31.20 -34.21
C PRO A 17 -12.28 29.96 -34.82
N ASP A 18 -11.52 28.94 -35.22
CA ASP A 18 -12.04 27.77 -35.92
C ASP A 18 -12.15 26.50 -35.04
N CYS A 19 -11.69 26.58 -33.78
CA CYS A 19 -11.76 25.49 -32.81
C CYS A 19 -13.21 25.05 -32.47
N GLY A 20 -13.42 23.72 -32.40
CA GLY A 20 -14.69 23.06 -32.14
C GLY A 20 -15.52 22.80 -33.39
N ASN A 21 -14.92 22.95 -34.57
CA ASN A 21 -15.57 22.70 -35.85
C ASN A 21 -15.52 21.21 -36.27
N GLY A 22 -14.73 20.39 -35.56
CA GLY A 22 -14.58 18.96 -35.81
C GLY A 22 -13.50 18.56 -36.80
N MET A 23 -12.66 19.48 -37.26
CA MET A 23 -11.62 19.27 -38.26
C MET A 23 -10.28 19.81 -37.75
N LEU A 24 -9.25 18.96 -37.66
CA LEU A 24 -7.93 19.36 -37.17
C LEU A 24 -7.19 20.25 -38.19
N GLU A 25 -6.99 21.52 -37.84
CA GLU A 25 -6.45 22.57 -38.71
C GLU A 25 -5.02 23.05 -38.34
N GLU A 26 -4.40 23.87 -39.22
CA GLU A 26 -3.05 24.41 -39.00
C GLU A 26 -3.06 25.42 -37.85
N GLY A 27 -2.63 24.98 -36.66
CA GLY A 27 -2.63 25.79 -35.44
C GLY A 27 -3.25 25.05 -34.25
N GLU A 28 -4.03 24.01 -34.54
CA GLU A 28 -4.66 23.14 -33.55
C GLU A 28 -3.80 21.93 -33.21
N VAL A 29 -3.93 21.44 -31.98
CA VAL A 29 -3.20 20.27 -31.50
C VAL A 29 -4.12 19.04 -31.41
N CYS A 30 -5.42 19.26 -31.21
CA CYS A 30 -6.44 18.22 -31.15
C CYS A 30 -7.81 18.79 -31.55
N GLU A 31 -8.64 17.95 -32.18
CA GLU A 31 -10.00 18.27 -32.66
C GLU A 31 -10.75 16.97 -33.06
N GLY A 32 -12.09 16.99 -33.05
CA GLY A 32 -12.93 15.89 -33.55
C GLY A 32 -14.42 16.08 -33.27
N MET A 33 -15.29 15.22 -33.84
CA MET A 33 -16.75 15.27 -33.64
C MET A 33 -17.34 13.89 -33.29
N PRO A 34 -17.71 13.64 -32.01
CA PRO A 34 -17.58 14.56 -30.87
C PRO A 34 -16.10 14.85 -30.53
N THR A 35 -15.84 15.99 -29.87
CA THR A 35 -14.49 16.33 -29.40
C THR A 35 -13.92 15.19 -28.54
N PRO A 36 -12.71 14.70 -28.82
CA PRO A 36 -12.10 13.61 -28.06
C PRO A 36 -11.95 13.97 -26.57
N VAL A 37 -12.11 12.98 -25.69
CA VAL A 37 -11.75 13.14 -24.27
C VAL A 37 -10.25 13.42 -24.18
N GLY A 38 -9.83 14.39 -23.37
CA GLY A 38 -8.45 14.87 -23.36
C GLY A 38 -8.15 16.02 -24.31
N CYS A 39 -9.15 16.52 -25.04
CA CYS A 39 -9.03 17.69 -25.89
C CYS A 39 -9.99 18.81 -25.45
N ASN A 40 -9.47 20.01 -25.20
CA ASN A 40 -10.31 21.13 -24.76
C ASN A 40 -11.17 21.68 -25.92
N PRO A 41 -12.51 21.64 -25.82
CA PRO A 41 -13.41 21.97 -26.93
C PRO A 41 -13.50 23.47 -27.27
N ASN A 42 -12.86 24.35 -26.49
CA ASN A 42 -12.86 25.80 -26.75
C ASN A 42 -11.49 26.35 -27.17
N THR A 43 -10.43 25.55 -27.00
CA THR A 43 -9.05 26.00 -27.28
C THR A 43 -8.28 25.07 -28.20
N CYS A 44 -8.78 23.85 -28.46
CA CYS A 44 -8.17 22.87 -29.35
C CYS A 44 -6.71 22.58 -28.99
N GLN A 45 -6.49 22.64 -27.67
CA GLN A 45 -5.27 22.28 -26.97
C GLN A 45 -5.56 21.01 -26.20
N VAL A 46 -4.54 20.15 -26.12
CA VAL A 46 -4.60 18.91 -25.36
C VAL A 46 -4.69 19.26 -23.87
N GLU A 47 -5.59 18.58 -23.17
CA GLU A 47 -5.71 18.68 -21.71
C GLU A 47 -4.48 18.03 -21.05
N VAL A 48 -4.11 18.50 -19.85
CA VAL A 48 -2.99 17.91 -19.10
C VAL A 48 -3.28 16.43 -18.84
N GLY A 49 -2.27 15.56 -19.02
CA GLY A 49 -2.41 14.10 -18.89
C GLY A 49 -2.90 13.38 -20.15
N TRP A 50 -2.93 14.05 -21.31
CA TRP A 50 -3.39 13.45 -22.57
C TRP A 50 -2.39 13.70 -23.71
N ALA A 51 -2.33 12.77 -24.66
CA ALA A 51 -1.66 12.95 -25.95
C ALA A 51 -2.66 12.70 -27.06
N CYS A 52 -2.69 13.59 -28.05
CA CYS A 52 -3.55 13.44 -29.21
C CYS A 52 -2.71 13.18 -30.46
N SER A 53 -3.04 12.12 -31.19
CA SER A 53 -2.43 11.80 -32.47
C SER A 53 -3.39 12.13 -33.61
N PRO A 54 -2.91 12.76 -34.71
CA PRO A 54 -3.74 13.03 -35.87
C PRO A 54 -4.07 11.73 -36.60
N GLU A 55 -5.34 11.54 -36.90
CA GLU A 55 -5.84 10.43 -37.71
C GLU A 55 -6.14 10.92 -39.12
N PRO A 56 -5.63 10.22 -40.15
CA PRO A 56 -6.04 10.49 -41.53
C PRO A 56 -7.51 10.12 -41.69
N PRO A 57 -8.24 10.75 -42.63
CA PRO A 57 -9.64 10.42 -42.86
C PRO A 57 -9.82 8.94 -43.18
N ASP A 58 -10.87 8.36 -42.61
CA ASP A 58 -11.23 6.97 -42.81
C ASP A 58 -11.59 6.71 -44.29
N THR A 59 -10.62 6.17 -45.03
CA THR A 59 -10.81 5.76 -46.44
C THR A 59 -11.53 4.41 -46.59
N SER A 60 -11.93 3.77 -45.47
CA SER A 60 -12.58 2.45 -45.46
C SER A 60 -14.11 2.53 -45.59
N ALA A 61 -14.71 3.68 -45.29
CA ALA A 61 -16.03 4.04 -45.79
C ALA A 61 -15.89 4.36 -47.28
N GLY A 62 -16.17 3.40 -48.15
CA GLY A 62 -15.92 3.46 -49.61
C GLY A 62 -16.66 4.56 -50.39
N GLU A 63 -16.41 5.82 -50.05
CA GLU A 63 -16.79 6.97 -50.84
C GLU A 63 -15.65 7.24 -51.83
N THR A 64 -15.89 6.84 -53.08
CA THR A 64 -15.06 7.19 -54.21
C THR A 64 -14.97 8.72 -54.29
N GLY A 65 -13.79 9.24 -53.96
CA GLY A 65 -13.40 10.64 -53.92
C GLY A 65 -14.36 11.63 -54.59
N ASP A 66 -15.00 12.45 -53.76
CA ASP A 66 -15.43 13.77 -54.17
C ASP A 66 -14.18 14.67 -54.22
N PRO A 67 -13.81 15.25 -55.38
CA PRO A 67 -12.66 16.14 -55.50
C PRO A 67 -12.89 17.53 -54.86
N PHE A 68 -14.03 17.75 -54.19
CA PHE A 68 -14.43 19.04 -53.64
C PHE A 68 -14.66 19.09 -52.12
N MET A 69 -14.47 17.98 -51.38
CA MET A 69 -14.46 18.02 -49.91
C MET A 69 -13.03 17.89 -49.38
N PRO A 70 -12.61 18.73 -48.41
CA PRO A 70 -11.30 18.63 -47.80
C PRO A 70 -11.13 17.27 -47.10
N ILE A 71 -9.89 16.80 -47.06
CA ILE A 71 -9.47 15.59 -46.36
C ILE A 71 -9.65 15.90 -44.87
N GLU A 72 -10.71 15.38 -44.24
CA GLU A 72 -11.03 15.66 -42.84
C GLU A 72 -10.03 14.93 -41.94
N TRP A 73 -9.13 15.67 -41.30
CA TRP A 73 -8.24 15.13 -40.28
C TRP A 73 -8.92 15.27 -38.94
N THR A 74 -8.95 14.20 -38.16
CA THR A 74 -9.39 14.23 -36.76
C THR A 74 -8.22 13.88 -35.86
N SER A 75 -8.40 13.96 -34.55
CA SER A 75 -7.43 13.41 -33.59
C SER A 75 -8.07 12.37 -32.71
N THR A 76 -7.30 11.36 -32.32
CA THR A 76 -7.63 10.49 -31.19
C THR A 76 -6.68 10.80 -30.06
N CYS A 77 -7.24 10.96 -28.87
CA CYS A 77 -6.48 11.26 -27.67
C CYS A 77 -6.47 10.04 -26.75
N GLU A 78 -5.30 9.74 -26.22
CA GLU A 78 -5.08 8.73 -25.20
C GLU A 78 -4.54 9.41 -23.93
N GLU A 79 -4.93 8.88 -22.78
CA GLU A 79 -4.40 9.29 -21.47
C GLU A 79 -2.91 8.92 -21.44
N LEU A 80 -2.05 9.87 -21.10
CA LEU A 80 -0.62 9.64 -20.96
C LEU A 80 -0.30 9.28 -19.52
N ASP A 81 0.14 8.03 -19.27
CA ASP A 81 0.91 7.65 -18.07
C ASP A 81 2.23 8.46 -18.07
N THR A 82 2.23 9.71 -17.58
CA THR A 82 3.38 10.62 -17.75
C THR A 82 4.22 10.69 -16.49
N CYS A 83 5.00 9.64 -16.28
CA CYS A 83 5.95 9.65 -15.20
C CYS A 83 6.87 10.88 -15.20
N GLY A 84 6.84 11.64 -14.10
CA GLY A 84 7.66 12.81 -13.85
C GLY A 84 6.94 14.15 -14.07
N ASP A 85 5.61 14.15 -14.10
CA ASP A 85 4.81 15.37 -14.23
C ASP A 85 4.37 15.96 -12.87
N GLY A 86 4.65 15.25 -11.78
CA GLY A 86 4.39 15.63 -10.41
C GLY A 86 2.98 15.27 -9.95
N ILE A 87 2.26 14.42 -10.67
CA ILE A 87 0.92 13.95 -10.34
C ILE A 87 0.93 12.41 -10.33
N LYS A 88 0.89 11.81 -9.14
CA LYS A 88 0.80 10.35 -9.03
C LYS A 88 -0.51 9.84 -9.64
N ASP A 89 -0.39 9.17 -10.79
CA ASP A 89 -1.50 8.54 -11.47
C ASP A 89 -1.88 7.17 -10.85
N PRO A 90 -3.08 6.63 -11.15
CA PRO A 90 -3.51 5.33 -10.60
C PRO A 90 -2.59 4.13 -10.92
N ASN A 91 -1.75 4.24 -11.96
CA ASN A 91 -0.82 3.19 -12.39
C ASN A 91 0.61 3.37 -11.87
N GLU A 92 0.87 4.43 -11.11
CA GLU A 92 2.19 4.78 -10.59
C GLU A 92 2.29 4.46 -9.10
N ASP A 93 3.47 4.07 -8.62
CA ASP A 93 3.73 3.93 -7.19
C ASP A 93 4.18 5.27 -6.57
N CYS A 94 4.79 6.15 -7.38
CA CYS A 94 5.21 7.51 -7.06
C CYS A 94 5.35 8.33 -8.35
N ASP A 95 5.34 9.66 -8.23
CA ASP A 95 5.76 10.63 -9.27
C ASP A 95 6.27 11.88 -8.54
N ASP A 96 7.58 12.07 -8.49
CA ASP A 96 8.26 13.17 -7.80
C ASP A 96 8.45 14.44 -8.67
N GLY A 97 7.82 14.47 -9.84
CA GLY A 97 7.84 15.61 -10.75
C GLY A 97 9.14 15.78 -11.51
N ASP A 98 9.99 14.76 -11.52
CA ASP A 98 11.13 14.71 -12.40
C ASP A 98 11.10 13.50 -13.35
N GLY A 99 11.64 13.67 -14.55
CA GLY A 99 11.62 12.64 -15.59
C GLY A 99 12.74 11.61 -15.43
N ASN A 100 13.23 11.36 -14.22
CA ASN A 100 14.39 10.50 -14.01
C ASN A 100 14.01 9.03 -14.24
N THR A 101 14.65 8.41 -15.23
CA THR A 101 14.45 6.99 -15.55
C THR A 101 15.51 6.08 -14.90
N GLN A 102 16.36 6.63 -14.03
CA GLN A 102 17.57 5.96 -13.55
C GLN A 102 17.53 5.75 -12.03
N GLU A 103 17.38 4.48 -11.64
CA GLU A 103 17.51 4.02 -10.26
C GLU A 103 18.83 4.50 -9.60
N GLY A 104 18.74 5.02 -8.37
CA GLY A 104 19.90 5.35 -7.55
C GLY A 104 20.48 6.76 -7.73
N LEU A 105 19.70 7.69 -8.31
CA LEU A 105 20.01 9.13 -8.22
C LEU A 105 19.80 9.69 -6.81
N GLY A 106 19.05 8.96 -5.98
CA GLY A 106 18.85 9.28 -4.57
C GLY A 106 17.74 10.30 -4.34
N ASP A 107 16.77 10.35 -5.25
CA ASP A 107 15.49 11.06 -5.20
C ASP A 107 14.36 10.14 -4.73
N GLY A 108 14.44 8.83 -5.00
CA GLY A 108 13.57 7.81 -4.42
C GLY A 108 12.38 7.38 -5.29
N CYS A 109 12.20 8.01 -6.44
CA CYS A 109 11.21 7.65 -7.43
C CYS A 109 11.88 7.54 -8.81
N SER A 110 11.93 6.34 -9.38
CA SER A 110 12.48 6.12 -10.72
C SER A 110 11.48 5.37 -11.59
N ASN A 111 11.27 5.82 -12.82
CA ASN A 111 10.27 5.22 -13.72
C ASN A 111 8.89 5.06 -13.06
N CYS A 112 8.55 5.96 -12.14
CA CYS A 112 7.31 6.01 -11.35
C CYS A 112 7.04 4.73 -10.55
N THR A 113 8.15 4.10 -10.20
CA THR A 113 8.25 3.05 -9.19
C THR A 113 9.08 3.59 -8.05
N ILE A 114 8.67 3.26 -6.82
CA ILE A 114 9.44 3.64 -5.63
C ILE A 114 10.78 2.89 -5.67
N ASP A 115 11.88 3.63 -5.56
CA ASP A 115 13.21 3.04 -5.55
C ASP A 115 13.36 2.06 -4.37
N PRO A 116 14.13 0.97 -4.50
CA PRO A 116 14.45 0.12 -3.37
C PRO A 116 15.05 0.94 -2.23
N LEU A 117 14.58 0.74 -1.00
CA LEU A 117 14.95 1.50 0.22
C LEU A 117 14.33 2.89 0.34
N TRP A 118 13.37 3.22 -0.50
CA TRP A 118 12.66 4.48 -0.40
C TRP A 118 11.22 4.20 -0.05
N SER A 119 10.64 5.14 0.69
CA SER A 119 9.20 5.23 0.87
C SER A 119 8.79 6.60 0.38
N CYS A 120 7.61 6.67 -0.24
CA CYS A 120 7.11 7.90 -0.86
C CYS A 120 5.69 8.18 -0.39
N MET A 121 5.41 9.46 -0.16
CA MET A 121 4.08 9.98 0.14
C MET A 121 3.70 10.94 -0.98
N THR A 122 2.47 10.85 -1.47
CA THR A 122 1.94 11.79 -2.44
C THR A 122 0.84 12.63 -1.79
N PRO A 123 1.12 13.89 -1.41
CA PRO A 123 0.08 14.80 -0.99
C PRO A 123 -0.89 15.09 -2.15
N PRO A 124 -2.20 15.28 -1.90
CA PRO A 124 -3.16 15.53 -2.97
C PRO A 124 -2.79 16.76 -3.83
N GLY A 125 -2.51 16.52 -5.11
CA GLY A 125 -2.16 17.57 -6.09
C GLY A 125 -0.74 18.13 -5.94
N MET A 126 0.17 17.40 -5.30
CA MET A 126 1.60 17.71 -5.24
C MET A 126 2.43 16.51 -5.73
N PRO A 127 3.68 16.75 -6.18
CA PRO A 127 4.62 15.68 -6.44
C PRO A 127 4.81 14.78 -5.21
N SER A 128 5.20 13.55 -5.48
CA SER A 128 5.57 12.56 -4.48
C SER A 128 6.86 13.00 -3.82
N GLU A 129 6.85 13.06 -2.50
CA GLU A 129 8.04 13.28 -1.71
C GLU A 129 8.51 11.93 -1.23
N CYS A 130 9.77 11.60 -1.47
CA CYS A 130 10.37 10.32 -1.10
C CYS A 130 11.49 10.54 -0.07
N TRP A 131 11.65 9.56 0.81
CA TRP A 131 12.68 9.54 1.85
C TRP A 131 13.26 8.14 1.97
N GLN A 132 14.45 8.04 2.56
CA GLN A 132 15.13 6.76 2.73
C GLN A 132 14.53 6.03 3.92
N CYS A 133 14.07 4.81 3.68
CA CYS A 133 13.67 3.88 4.72
C CYS A 133 14.87 3.02 5.16
N GLY A 134 15.05 2.88 6.46
CA GLY A 134 16.11 2.08 7.08
C GLY A 134 17.43 2.84 7.26
N ASP A 135 17.39 4.17 7.37
CA ASP A 135 18.57 5.03 7.55
C ASP A 135 18.90 5.32 9.04
N ALA A 136 18.15 4.69 9.95
CA ALA A 136 18.19 4.82 11.40
C ALA A 136 17.60 6.15 11.92
N PHE A 137 16.70 6.78 11.16
CA PHE A 137 16.06 8.03 11.52
C PHE A 137 14.55 7.97 11.29
N LEU A 138 13.76 7.92 12.37
CA LEU A 138 12.29 7.94 12.26
C LEU A 138 11.80 9.32 11.79
N ASP A 139 11.41 9.37 10.53
CA ASP A 139 10.86 10.53 9.82
C ASP A 139 9.32 10.55 9.88
N SER A 140 8.78 10.55 11.10
CA SER A 140 7.32 10.49 11.34
C SER A 140 6.49 11.61 10.69
N GLU A 141 7.11 12.76 10.35
CA GLU A 141 6.42 13.84 9.63
C GLU A 141 6.22 13.50 8.14
N TYR A 142 7.04 12.60 7.60
CA TYR A 142 6.96 12.12 6.22
C TYR A 142 6.22 10.78 6.10
N GLY A 143 5.75 10.20 7.21
CA GLY A 143 4.83 9.06 7.20
C GLY A 143 5.45 7.73 7.62
N GLU A 144 6.68 7.72 8.12
CA GLU A 144 7.26 6.51 8.74
C GLU A 144 6.58 6.18 10.07
N GLU A 145 6.22 4.90 10.23
CA GLU A 145 5.75 4.36 11.50
C GLU A 145 6.91 3.78 12.33
N CYS A 146 7.98 3.36 11.65
CA CYS A 146 9.20 2.83 12.23
C CYS A 146 10.39 3.06 11.27
N ASP A 147 11.60 3.04 11.81
CA ASP A 147 12.87 2.93 11.06
C ASP A 147 13.92 2.32 11.98
N ASP A 148 14.28 1.05 11.79
CA ASP A 148 15.22 0.34 12.66
C ASP A 148 16.69 0.38 12.16
N GLY A 149 16.98 1.19 11.14
CA GLY A 149 18.31 1.35 10.57
C GLY A 149 18.81 0.19 9.71
N HIS A 150 17.93 -0.71 9.26
CA HIS A 150 18.30 -1.86 8.44
C HIS A 150 17.78 -1.78 7.00
N ALA A 151 18.16 -0.73 6.28
CA ALA A 151 17.97 -0.68 4.83
C ALA A 151 18.49 -1.97 4.11
N SER A 152 17.57 -2.83 3.65
CA SER A 152 17.84 -3.91 2.69
C SER A 152 18.17 -3.37 1.27
N PRO A 153 19.43 -3.36 0.81
CA PRO A 153 20.26 -4.56 0.81
C PRO A 153 21.64 -4.36 1.49
N VAL A 154 21.84 -3.25 2.20
CA VAL A 154 23.17 -2.89 2.75
C VAL A 154 23.65 -3.93 3.77
N THR A 155 22.72 -4.56 4.48
CA THR A 155 23.02 -5.59 5.50
C THR A 155 22.46 -6.97 5.15
N GLY A 156 21.47 -7.07 4.26
CA GLY A 156 20.76 -8.31 3.94
C GLY A 156 20.07 -8.94 5.16
N MET A 157 19.84 -8.17 6.22
CA MET A 157 19.14 -8.59 7.42
C MET A 157 17.86 -7.77 7.51
N ASP A 158 16.75 -8.42 7.17
CA ASP A 158 15.42 -7.97 7.54
C ASP A 158 15.32 -8.14 9.06
N THR A 159 15.43 -7.05 9.81
CA THR A 159 15.13 -7.08 11.24
C THR A 159 13.62 -7.06 11.40
N PRO A 160 13.03 -8.05 12.07
CA PRO A 160 11.59 -8.17 12.13
C PRO A 160 10.99 -7.03 12.96
N GLY A 161 9.79 -6.63 12.58
CA GLY A 161 9.00 -5.59 13.24
C GLY A 161 8.97 -4.25 12.53
N CYS A 162 9.96 -3.92 11.70
CA CYS A 162 9.89 -2.76 10.81
C CYS A 162 10.11 -3.19 9.36
N ASN A 163 9.15 -2.90 8.49
CA ASN A 163 9.30 -3.24 7.08
C ASN A 163 10.37 -2.36 6.44
N ASN A 164 11.48 -2.96 6.00
CA ASN A 164 12.64 -2.23 5.47
C ASN A 164 12.45 -1.55 4.11
N ASN A 165 11.30 -1.73 3.46
CA ASN A 165 10.95 -1.04 2.22
C ASN A 165 9.90 0.04 2.44
N THR A 166 8.93 -0.18 3.32
CA THR A 166 7.79 0.73 3.51
C THR A 166 7.87 1.54 4.81
N CYS A 167 8.78 1.20 5.73
CA CYS A 167 8.90 1.82 7.07
C CYS A 167 7.57 1.81 7.85
N THR A 168 6.79 0.75 7.63
CA THR A 168 5.54 0.44 8.34
C THR A 168 5.79 -0.65 9.37
N VAL A 169 5.09 -0.60 10.50
CA VAL A 169 5.21 -1.63 11.55
C VAL A 169 4.64 -2.95 11.03
N GLU A 170 5.38 -4.05 11.21
CA GLU A 170 4.91 -5.37 10.79
C GLU A 170 3.79 -5.90 11.70
N PRO A 171 2.86 -6.73 11.19
CA PRO A 171 1.83 -7.34 12.01
C PRO A 171 2.42 -8.17 13.15
N GLY A 172 1.90 -7.98 14.37
CA GLY A 172 2.41 -8.67 15.57
C GLY A 172 3.53 -7.93 16.30
N TRP A 173 3.86 -6.72 15.86
CA TRP A 173 4.96 -5.93 16.41
C TRP A 173 4.50 -4.57 16.93
N GLU A 174 5.25 -4.06 17.89
CA GLU A 174 5.18 -2.69 18.34
C GLU A 174 6.58 -2.07 18.31
N CYS A 175 6.67 -0.87 17.73
CA CYS A 175 7.93 -0.14 17.61
C CYS A 175 7.91 1.09 18.51
N PHE A 176 9.03 1.34 19.17
CA PHE A 176 9.23 2.47 20.07
C PHE A 176 10.41 3.32 19.60
N GLN A 177 10.35 4.63 19.83
CA GLN A 177 11.48 5.49 19.54
C GLN A 177 12.66 5.14 20.45
N GLY A 178 13.74 4.66 19.84
CA GLY A 178 15.01 4.35 20.46
C GLY A 178 15.88 5.59 20.69
N ALA A 179 17.05 5.37 21.30
CA ALA A 179 17.99 6.43 21.60
C ALA A 179 18.75 6.89 20.33
N GLY A 180 18.30 7.97 19.69
CA GLY A 180 18.95 8.50 18.48
C GLY A 180 18.07 8.47 17.23
N GLN A 181 16.75 8.55 17.41
CA GLN A 181 15.73 8.64 16.35
C GLN A 181 15.42 7.35 15.59
N PHE A 182 16.25 6.30 15.65
CA PHE A 182 15.85 4.97 15.18
C PHE A 182 14.77 4.34 16.07
N SER A 183 14.06 3.37 15.53
CA SER A 183 12.98 2.59 16.13
C SER A 183 13.50 1.25 16.66
N LEU A 184 12.96 0.85 17.81
CA LEU A 184 13.18 -0.45 18.42
C LEU A 184 11.86 -1.20 18.38
N CYS A 185 11.81 -2.28 17.61
CA CYS A 185 10.62 -3.11 17.49
C CYS A 185 10.74 -4.37 18.35
N GLN A 186 9.64 -4.73 19.01
CA GLN A 186 9.50 -5.97 19.77
C GLN A 186 8.14 -6.62 19.45
N PRO A 187 8.01 -7.94 19.65
CA PRO A 187 6.72 -8.62 19.62
C PRO A 187 5.71 -7.93 20.52
N LYS A 188 4.49 -7.79 20.03
CA LYS A 188 3.43 -7.12 20.76
C LYS A 188 2.66 -8.13 21.61
N CYS A 189 2.90 -8.03 22.92
CA CYS A 189 2.24 -8.92 23.86
C CYS A 189 0.71 -8.83 23.85
N GLY A 190 0.06 -9.99 23.85
CA GLY A 190 -1.38 -10.13 24.04
C GLY A 190 -2.19 -9.88 22.79
N ASP A 191 -1.58 -9.93 21.61
CA ASP A 191 -2.29 -9.81 20.33
C ASP A 191 -2.58 -11.17 19.67
N GLY A 192 -2.04 -12.24 20.26
CA GLY A 192 -2.26 -13.62 19.87
C GLY A 192 -1.30 -14.08 18.77
N ILE A 193 -0.16 -13.42 18.63
CA ILE A 193 0.88 -13.73 17.65
C ILE A 193 2.19 -13.96 18.39
N TRP A 194 2.40 -15.20 18.84
CA TRP A 194 3.59 -15.53 19.61
C TRP A 194 4.88 -15.54 18.75
N PHE A 195 5.89 -14.76 19.17
CA PHE A 195 7.24 -14.80 18.57
C PHE A 195 8.32 -15.18 19.60
N ASP A 196 8.96 -16.35 19.39
CA ASP A 196 10.05 -16.82 20.25
C ASP A 196 11.44 -16.54 19.65
N SER A 197 12.49 -16.97 20.37
CA SER A 197 13.88 -16.81 19.93
C SER A 197 14.29 -17.65 18.71
N SER A 198 13.37 -18.44 18.13
CA SER A 198 13.61 -19.15 16.87
C SER A 198 13.39 -18.25 15.65
N VAL A 199 12.68 -17.12 15.82
CA VAL A 199 12.46 -16.12 14.78
C VAL A 199 13.76 -15.35 14.52
N PRO A 200 14.26 -15.29 13.28
CA PRO A 200 15.45 -14.50 12.95
C PRO A 200 15.28 -13.04 13.36
N GLY A 201 16.27 -12.46 14.05
CA GLY A 201 16.23 -11.07 14.51
C GLY A 201 15.51 -10.85 15.84
N VAL A 202 14.71 -11.80 16.32
CA VAL A 202 14.22 -11.80 17.72
C VAL A 202 15.34 -12.30 18.64
N ASN A 203 15.73 -11.47 19.60
CA ASN A 203 16.70 -11.87 20.62
C ASN A 203 16.01 -12.40 21.88
N LEU A 204 16.74 -13.12 22.75
CA LEU A 204 16.17 -13.70 23.97
C LEU A 204 15.58 -12.68 24.96
N ALA A 205 15.98 -11.40 24.88
CA ALA A 205 15.44 -10.35 25.73
C ALA A 205 14.14 -9.73 25.19
N SER A 206 13.85 -9.91 23.90
CA SER A 206 12.63 -9.45 23.24
C SER A 206 11.69 -10.60 22.83
N ALA A 207 12.11 -11.85 22.98
CA ALA A 207 11.29 -13.03 22.70
C ALA A 207 10.18 -13.17 23.75
N GLU A 208 8.98 -13.50 23.29
CA GLU A 208 7.86 -13.84 24.16
C GLU A 208 8.01 -15.26 24.70
N GLY A 209 7.71 -15.44 25.98
CA GLY A 209 7.57 -16.76 26.58
C GLY A 209 6.27 -17.45 26.18
N CYS A 210 5.24 -16.66 25.89
CA CYS A 210 3.90 -17.04 25.43
C CYS A 210 3.19 -15.80 24.88
N ASP A 211 2.11 -15.97 24.13
CA ASP A 211 1.10 -14.93 23.87
C ASP A 211 -0.24 -15.62 23.66
N ASP A 212 -1.16 -15.56 24.62
CA ASP A 212 -2.46 -16.22 24.53
C ASP A 212 -3.59 -15.32 23.99
N GLY A 213 -3.24 -14.18 23.40
CA GLY A 213 -4.16 -13.26 22.74
C GLY A 213 -4.81 -12.26 23.66
N ASN A 214 -4.33 -12.12 24.90
CA ASN A 214 -4.83 -11.14 25.83
C ASN A 214 -3.77 -10.72 26.88
N LEU A 215 -4.14 -9.85 27.84
CA LEU A 215 -3.25 -9.34 28.89
C LEU A 215 -3.80 -9.61 30.31
N ILE A 216 -4.60 -10.66 30.46
CA ILE A 216 -5.30 -11.01 31.71
C ILE A 216 -4.41 -11.94 32.52
N GLU A 217 -3.93 -11.47 33.66
CA GLU A 217 -3.20 -12.31 34.62
C GLU A 217 -4.05 -13.51 35.10
N GLY A 218 -3.41 -14.67 35.22
CA GLY A 218 -3.93 -15.91 35.80
C GLY A 218 -4.47 -16.94 34.80
N ASP A 219 -4.32 -16.73 33.49
CA ASP A 219 -4.69 -17.67 32.42
C ASP A 219 -3.48 -18.45 31.86
N GLY A 220 -2.29 -18.20 32.39
CA GLY A 220 -1.04 -18.88 32.08
C GLY A 220 -0.04 -18.06 31.28
N CYS A 221 -0.45 -16.90 30.74
CA CYS A 221 0.45 -15.94 30.12
C CYS A 221 0.30 -14.55 30.78
N ASP A 222 1.36 -14.04 31.40
CA ASP A 222 1.26 -12.76 32.12
C ASP A 222 1.15 -11.56 31.16
N SER A 223 0.83 -10.37 31.68
CA SER A 223 0.68 -9.16 30.86
C SER A 223 1.99 -8.66 30.21
N ASN A 224 3.11 -9.35 30.44
CA ASN A 224 4.40 -9.10 29.82
C ASN A 224 4.86 -10.31 28.98
N CYS A 225 3.93 -11.22 28.66
CA CYS A 225 4.13 -12.39 27.82
C CYS A 225 5.19 -13.36 28.36
N ASN A 226 5.31 -13.44 29.68
CA ASN A 226 6.02 -14.52 30.35
C ASN A 226 5.04 -15.62 30.75
N VAL A 227 5.49 -16.87 30.64
CA VAL A 227 4.73 -18.00 31.17
C VAL A 227 4.61 -17.84 32.68
N GLU A 228 3.37 -17.88 33.17
CA GLU A 228 3.08 -17.72 34.59
C GLU A 228 3.66 -18.87 35.43
N PRO A 229 3.97 -18.64 36.72
CA PRO A 229 4.45 -19.68 37.61
C PRO A 229 3.51 -20.89 37.64
N ASP A 230 4.09 -22.10 37.61
CA ASP A 230 3.35 -23.37 37.59
C ASP A 230 2.44 -23.56 36.36
N CYS A 231 2.63 -22.76 35.30
CA CYS A 231 1.98 -22.94 34.01
C CYS A 231 2.95 -23.43 32.92
N SER A 232 2.40 -24.04 31.88
CA SER A 232 3.11 -24.45 30.69
C SER A 232 2.31 -24.02 29.47
N CYS A 233 2.95 -23.23 28.61
CA CYS A 233 2.39 -22.79 27.34
C CYS A 233 3.00 -23.57 26.18
N SER A 234 2.21 -23.77 25.13
CA SER A 234 2.65 -24.38 23.87
C SER A 234 1.94 -23.72 22.70
N GLY A 235 2.62 -23.61 21.56
CA GLY A 235 2.09 -22.93 20.39
C GLY A 235 3.01 -23.11 19.19
N GLN A 236 2.66 -22.45 18.10
CA GLN A 236 3.53 -22.26 16.94
C GLN A 236 3.77 -20.77 16.76
N VAL A 237 4.95 -20.39 16.29
CA VAL A 237 5.26 -18.99 15.96
C VAL A 237 4.20 -18.43 15.01
N GLY A 238 3.70 -17.25 15.31
CA GLY A 238 2.67 -16.56 14.53
C GLY A 238 1.22 -16.89 14.93
N GLU A 239 1.01 -17.67 15.99
CA GLU A 239 -0.32 -18.06 16.50
C GLU A 239 -0.39 -17.88 18.01
N ALA A 240 -1.61 -17.87 18.55
CA ALA A 240 -1.82 -17.77 19.98
C ALA A 240 -1.32 -19.04 20.70
N SER A 241 -0.64 -18.83 21.82
CA SER A 241 -0.21 -19.85 22.76
C SER A 241 -1.40 -20.44 23.50
N SER A 242 -1.40 -21.75 23.67
CA SER A 242 -2.30 -22.46 24.58
C SER A 242 -1.56 -22.73 25.89
N CYS A 243 -2.01 -22.08 26.96
CA CYS A 243 -1.43 -22.23 28.29
C CYS A 243 -2.27 -23.17 29.17
N MET A 244 -1.59 -23.99 29.96
CA MET A 244 -2.18 -24.87 30.98
C MET A 244 -1.47 -24.63 32.31
N CYS A 245 -2.23 -24.23 33.32
CA CYS A 245 -1.72 -24.04 34.66
C CYS A 245 -2.01 -25.27 35.51
N ASP A 246 -0.98 -25.77 36.19
CA ASP A 246 -1.15 -26.67 37.32
C ASP A 246 -1.72 -25.83 38.47
N THR A 247 -3.01 -25.47 38.37
CA THR A 247 -3.74 -24.95 39.52
C THR A 247 -3.56 -26.01 40.60
N GLY A 248 -2.84 -25.67 41.67
CA GLY A 248 -2.45 -26.59 42.71
C GLY A 248 -3.65 -27.11 43.49
N ASP A 249 -4.50 -27.91 42.84
CA ASP A 249 -5.71 -28.47 43.39
C ASP A 249 -5.34 -29.64 44.31
N SER A 250 -4.85 -29.26 45.48
CA SER A 250 -4.99 -30.02 46.71
C SER A 250 -6.31 -29.67 47.42
N SER A 251 -7.41 -29.50 46.67
CA SER A 251 -8.75 -29.27 47.21
C SER A 251 -9.83 -29.78 46.26
N GLY A 252 -9.87 -31.11 46.06
CA GLY A 252 -10.81 -31.80 45.19
C GLY A 252 -12.16 -31.09 44.97
N GLY A 253 -12.36 -30.66 43.73
CA GLY A 253 -13.65 -30.22 43.19
C GLY A 253 -13.71 -30.65 41.74
N SER A 254 -14.53 -31.67 41.46
CA SER A 254 -14.70 -32.27 40.15
C SER A 254 -15.20 -31.25 39.12
N ASP A 255 -14.47 -31.05 38.03
CA ASP A 255 -15.11 -30.84 36.73
C ASP A 255 -14.25 -31.42 35.60
N SER A 256 -14.27 -32.75 35.55
CA SER A 256 -13.97 -33.48 34.33
C SER A 256 -15.08 -33.20 33.31
N GLY A 257 -14.84 -32.21 32.45
CA GLY A 257 -15.47 -32.11 31.13
C GLY A 257 -14.99 -33.27 30.25
N SER A 258 -15.52 -34.46 30.50
CA SER A 258 -15.29 -35.67 29.72
C SER A 258 -15.72 -35.48 28.26
N SER A 259 -14.74 -35.43 27.35
CA SER A 259 -14.93 -35.86 25.97
C SER A 259 -14.92 -37.39 25.93
N ASP A 260 -16.01 -38.02 26.38
CA ASP A 260 -16.17 -39.47 26.25
C ASP A 260 -17.12 -39.80 25.10
N SER A 261 -16.53 -40.40 24.07
CA SER A 261 -17.21 -40.94 22.90
C SER A 261 -17.86 -42.28 23.30
N GLY A 262 -19.19 -42.29 23.46
CA GLY A 262 -19.92 -43.48 23.90
C GLY A 262 -21.18 -43.77 23.07
N SER A 263 -21.01 -44.51 21.96
CA SER A 263 -22.11 -45.20 21.27
C SER A 263 -22.85 -46.14 22.22
N THR A 264 -24.18 -45.96 22.36
CA THR A 264 -25.10 -47.08 22.63
C THR A 264 -26.40 -46.89 21.85
N GLY A 265 -26.78 -47.92 21.10
CA GLY A 265 -28.05 -48.02 20.39
C GLY A 265 -29.16 -48.65 21.23
N GLY A 266 -30.37 -48.63 20.66
CA GLY A 266 -31.57 -49.31 21.15
C GLY A 266 -32.70 -48.30 21.41
N SER A 267 -33.51 -47.94 20.42
CA SER A 267 -34.72 -48.63 19.93
C SER A 267 -36.00 -48.29 20.73
N ASP A 268 -37.07 -48.06 19.97
CA ASP A 268 -38.50 -48.08 20.34
C ASP A 268 -39.04 -46.84 21.09
N THR A 269 -40.16 -46.18 20.76
CA THR A 269 -41.31 -46.38 19.84
C THR A 269 -42.00 -45.01 19.70
N GLY A 270 -42.41 -44.57 18.51
CA GLY A 270 -43.83 -44.57 18.11
C GLY A 270 -44.59 -43.27 18.45
N GLY A 271 -45.14 -42.58 17.44
CA GLY A 271 -46.19 -41.57 17.66
C GLY A 271 -46.27 -40.42 16.64
N SER A 272 -47.10 -40.62 15.61
CA SER A 272 -47.49 -39.66 14.56
C SER A 272 -48.18 -38.38 15.06
N SER A 273 -48.07 -37.28 14.27
CA SER A 273 -49.17 -36.40 13.75
C SER A 273 -48.55 -35.08 13.23
N SER A 274 -48.45 -34.84 11.91
CA SER A 274 -49.40 -34.05 11.08
C SER A 274 -49.77 -32.69 11.70
N THR A 275 -49.34 -31.55 11.18
CA THR A 275 -49.93 -30.70 10.11
C THR A 275 -49.17 -29.36 10.24
N GLY A 276 -48.75 -28.63 9.21
CA GLY A 276 -49.48 -28.19 8.03
C GLY A 276 -49.93 -26.73 8.20
N VAL A 277 -49.06 -25.77 7.89
CA VAL A 277 -49.34 -24.51 7.13
C VAL A 277 -48.03 -23.94 6.62
#